data_AF-A0A521K993-F1
#
_entry.id   AF-A0A521K993-F1
#
_cell.length_a   1.000
_cell.length_b   1.000
_cell.length_c   1.000
_cell.angle_alpha   90.00
_cell.angle_beta   90.00
_cell.angle_gamma   90.00
#
_symmetry.space_group_name_H-M   'P 1'
#
loop_
_entity.id
_entity.type
_entity.pdbx_description
1 polymer ?
#
loop_
_entity_poly.entity_id
_entity_poly.type
_entity_poly.pdbx_seq_one_letter_code
_entity_poly.pdbx_strand_id
1 'polypeptide(L)'
;MGHEHWFPFRTPRPAATVRLACLAHAGGGASVFREWPKSLPSWIEVAPVQLPGHETRLREPLVGEVSALAAPIADALESLPQL
;
A
#
# COMPACT_ATOMS: atom_id res chain seq x y z
N MET A 1 -1.61 -10.12 13.37
CA MET A 1 -1.04 -8.75 13.54
C MET A 1 -0.12 -8.47 12.35
N GLY A 2 -0.66 -8.24 11.15
CA GLY A 2 0.12 -8.33 9.89
C GLY A 2 -0.30 -7.38 8.76
N HIS A 3 -1.17 -6.39 9.03
CA HIS A 3 -1.67 -5.46 8.01
C HIS A 3 -0.84 -4.17 7.87
N GLU A 4 -0.16 -3.71 8.94
CA GLU A 4 0.63 -2.46 8.90
C GLU A 4 1.84 -2.54 7.95
N HIS A 5 2.38 -3.73 7.72
CA HIS A 5 3.55 -3.92 6.87
C HIS A 5 3.28 -3.71 5.37
N TRP A 6 2.03 -3.92 4.93
CA TRP A 6 1.66 -3.78 3.51
C TRP A 6 1.34 -2.35 3.11
N PHE A 7 0.89 -1.50 4.05
CA PHE A 7 0.43 -0.15 3.75
C PHE A 7 1.10 0.93 4.61
N PRO A 8 2.43 1.09 4.54
CA PRO A 8 3.11 2.18 5.26
C PRO A 8 2.58 3.53 4.77
N PHE A 9 2.62 4.54 5.64
CA PHE A 9 2.16 5.90 5.33
C PHE A 9 0.66 6.02 4.98
N ARG A 10 -0.12 4.93 5.03
CA ARG A 10 -1.57 5.01 4.93
C ARG A 10 -2.07 5.97 6.00
N THR A 11 -2.81 6.98 5.57
CA THR A 11 -3.44 7.95 6.46
C THR A 11 -4.93 7.63 6.46
N PRO A 12 -5.46 6.97 7.51
CA PRO A 12 -6.87 6.61 7.57
C PRO A 12 -7.76 7.83 7.40
N ARG A 13 -8.79 7.71 6.56
CA ARG A 13 -9.80 8.76 6.35
C ARG A 13 -11.19 8.17 6.52
N PRO A 14 -11.79 8.30 7.73
CA PRO A 14 -13.10 7.69 8.02
C PRO A 14 -14.26 8.15 7.13
N ALA A 15 -14.11 9.29 6.44
CA ALA A 15 -15.11 9.82 5.51
C ALA A 15 -14.74 9.61 4.03
N ALA A 16 -13.67 8.87 3.74
CA ALA A 16 -13.29 8.57 2.37
C ALA A 16 -14.29 7.59 1.73
N THR A 17 -14.66 7.85 0.49
CA THR A 17 -15.55 6.99 -0.29
C THR A 17 -14.79 6.15 -1.31
N VAL A 18 -13.50 6.48 -1.53
CA VAL A 18 -12.61 5.75 -2.43
C VAL A 18 -11.29 5.46 -1.72
N ARG A 19 -10.79 4.23 -1.89
CA ARG A 19 -9.44 3.83 -1.48
C ARG A 19 -8.59 3.68 -2.73
N LEU A 20 -7.47 4.39 -2.77
CA LEU A 20 -6.49 4.34 -3.87
C LEU A 20 -5.30 3.48 -3.45
N ALA A 21 -5.27 2.22 -3.89
CA ALA A 21 -4.11 1.35 -3.76
C ALA A 21 -3.00 1.80 -4.72
N CYS A 22 -1.80 2.11 -4.20
CA CYS A 22 -0.72 2.69 -5.00
C CYS A 22 0.46 1.71 -5.13
N LEU A 23 0.75 1.29 -6.36
CA LEU A 23 1.87 0.40 -6.69
C LEU A 23 3.01 1.23 -7.29
N ALA A 24 4.20 1.17 -6.67
CA ALA A 24 5.36 1.87 -7.18
C ALA A 24 5.92 1.20 -8.45
N HIS A 25 6.68 1.97 -9.23
CA HIS A 25 7.47 1.43 -10.34
C HIS A 25 8.55 0.47 -9.83
N ALA A 26 9.12 -0.34 -10.71
CA ALA A 26 10.20 -1.27 -10.36
C ALA A 26 11.38 -0.55 -9.68
N GLY A 27 11.81 -1.06 -8.52
CA GLY A 27 12.85 -0.45 -7.68
C GLY A 27 12.37 0.69 -6.77
N GLY A 28 11.13 1.15 -6.93
CA GLY A 28 10.50 2.13 -6.05
C GLY A 28 9.84 1.48 -4.83
N GLY A 29 9.76 2.23 -3.73
CA GLY A 29 9.06 1.82 -2.51
C GLY A 29 7.77 2.60 -2.28
N ALA A 30 7.05 2.26 -1.22
CA ALA A 30 5.78 2.90 -0.88
C ALA A 30 5.93 4.39 -0.53
N SER A 31 7.13 4.82 -0.14
CA SER A 31 7.43 6.23 0.16
C SER A 31 7.23 7.19 -1.01
N VAL A 32 7.21 6.70 -2.26
CA VAL A 32 6.89 7.50 -3.46
C VAL A 32 5.53 8.22 -3.32
N PHE A 33 4.59 7.61 -2.58
CA PHE A 33 3.23 8.11 -2.39
C PHE A 33 3.03 8.85 -1.06
N ARG A 34 4.08 9.05 -0.25
CA ARG A 34 3.98 9.58 1.13
C ARG A 34 3.26 10.93 1.22
N GLU A 35 3.49 11.82 0.25
CA GLU A 35 2.95 13.18 0.27
C GLU A 35 1.59 13.32 -0.44
N TRP A 36 1.13 12.26 -1.12
CA TRP A 36 -0.12 12.28 -1.88
C TRP A 36 -1.36 12.58 -1.04
N PRO A 37 -1.52 12.07 0.20
CA PRO A 37 -2.66 12.43 1.04
C PRO A 37 -2.82 13.96 1.20
N LYS A 38 -1.73 14.74 1.19
CA LYS A 38 -1.81 16.20 1.36
C LYS A 38 -2.35 16.91 0.13
N SER A 39 -2.25 16.29 -1.04
CA SER A 39 -2.60 16.90 -2.34
C SER A 39 -3.90 16.37 -2.93
N LEU A 40 -4.46 15.28 -2.37
CA LEU A 40 -5.68 14.66 -2.85
C LEU A 40 -6.92 15.09 -2.05
N PRO A 41 -8.11 15.08 -2.67
CA PRO A 41 -9.36 15.35 -1.98
C PRO A 41 -9.59 14.45 -0.76
N SER A 42 -10.31 14.97 0.23
CA SER A 42 -10.56 14.25 1.49
C SER A 42 -11.38 12.96 1.35
N TRP A 43 -12.11 12.81 0.25
CA TRP A 43 -12.87 11.60 -0.06
C TRP A 43 -12.00 10.45 -0.59
N ILE A 44 -10.69 10.66 -0.78
CA ILE A 44 -9.74 9.62 -1.22
C ILE A 44 -8.81 9.24 -0.05
N GLU A 45 -8.85 7.97 0.34
CA GLU A 45 -7.85 7.36 1.22
C GLU A 45 -6.72 6.73 0.40
N VAL A 46 -5.49 7.19 0.57
CA VAL A 46 -4.31 6.63 -0.11
C VAL A 46 -3.78 5.44 0.68
N ALA A 47 -3.61 4.31 0.01
CA ALA A 47 -3.03 3.08 0.54
C ALA A 47 -1.78 2.69 -0.28
N PRO A 48 -0.60 3.24 0.04
CA PRO A 48 0.65 2.87 -0.62
C PRO A 48 0.99 1.40 -0.37
N VAL A 49 1.32 0.60 -1.39
CA VAL A 49 1.65 -0.81 -1.21
C VAL A 49 3.16 -0.99 -1.06
N GLN A 50 3.59 -1.63 0.02
CA GLN A 50 5.00 -1.98 0.24
C GLN A 50 5.24 -3.47 0.00
N LEU A 51 5.93 -3.76 -1.11
CA LEU A 51 6.27 -5.11 -1.52
C LEU A 51 7.39 -5.72 -0.65
N PRO A 52 7.45 -7.07 -0.54
CA PRO A 52 8.61 -7.75 0.03
C PRO A 52 9.93 -7.28 -0.62
N GLY A 53 11.00 -7.20 0.17
CA GLY A 53 12.32 -6.77 -0.29
C GLY A 53 12.47 -5.26 -0.52
N HIS A 54 11.46 -4.45 -0.20
CA HIS A 54 11.52 -2.99 -0.33
C HIS A 54 11.42 -2.30 1.03
N GLU A 55 12.16 -1.20 1.21
CA GLU A 55 12.11 -0.31 2.38
C GLU A 55 12.15 -1.06 3.74
N THR A 56 11.15 -0.89 4.60
CA THR A 56 11.09 -1.57 5.91
C THR A 56 10.97 -3.11 5.82
N ARG A 57 10.67 -3.64 4.62
CA ARG A 57 10.60 -5.07 4.27
C ARG A 57 11.85 -5.55 3.51
N LEU A 58 12.94 -4.79 3.51
CA LEU A 58 14.19 -5.11 2.78
C LEU A 58 14.78 -6.49 3.10
N ARG A 59 14.55 -7.01 4.31
CA ARG A 59 15.05 -8.33 4.73
C ARG A 59 14.21 -9.49 4.21
N GLU A 60 13.03 -9.22 3.65
CA GLU A 60 12.19 -10.24 3.03
C GLU A 60 12.68 -10.54 1.60
N PRO A 61 12.57 -11.78 1.11
CA PRO A 61 12.93 -12.11 -0.25
C PRO A 61 12.14 -11.30 -1.27
N LEU A 62 12.80 -10.81 -2.33
CA LEU A 62 12.14 -10.24 -3.48
C LEU A 62 11.28 -11.30 -4.18
N VAL A 63 10.11 -10.89 -4.66
CA VAL A 63 9.24 -11.74 -5.47
C VAL A 63 9.67 -11.62 -6.92
N GLY A 64 10.03 -12.75 -7.54
CA GLY A 64 10.54 -12.79 -8.92
C GLY A 64 9.48 -12.67 -10.01
N GLU A 65 8.19 -12.83 -9.68
CA GLU A 65 7.08 -12.83 -10.62
C GLU A 65 5.97 -11.87 -10.17
N VAL A 66 5.60 -10.92 -11.03
CA VAL A 66 4.59 -9.90 -10.70
C VAL A 66 3.22 -10.53 -10.42
N SER A 67 2.86 -11.59 -11.13
CA SER A 67 1.58 -12.30 -10.94
C SER A 67 1.44 -12.88 -9.53
N ALA A 68 2.55 -13.29 -8.90
CA ALA A 68 2.56 -13.82 -7.55
C ALA A 68 2.27 -12.75 -6.47
N LEU A 69 2.29 -11.47 -6.83
CA LEU A 69 1.97 -10.36 -5.93
C LEU A 69 0.47 -10.07 -5.85
N ALA A 70 -0.32 -10.46 -6.86
CA ALA A 70 -1.72 -10.06 -6.96
C ALA A 70 -2.57 -10.55 -5.78
N ALA A 71 -2.53 -11.85 -5.48
CA ALA A 71 -3.33 -12.43 -4.40
C ALA A 71 -2.94 -11.88 -3.01
N PRO A 72 -1.65 -11.83 -2.61
CA PRO A 72 -1.27 -11.25 -1.33
C PRO A 72 -1.66 -9.77 -1.17
N ILE A 73 -1.61 -8.99 -2.25
CA ILE A 73 -2.03 -7.58 -2.23
C ILE A 73 -3.56 -7.49 -2.08
N ALA A 74 -4.32 -8.32 -2.79
CA ALA A 74 -5.78 -8.38 -2.66
C ALA A 74 -6.19 -8.77 -1.23
N ASP A 75 -5.61 -9.84 -0.68
CA ASP A 75 -5.85 -10.29 0.70
C ASP A 75 -5.54 -9.16 1.71
N ALA A 76 -4.42 -8.45 1.50
CA ALA A 76 -4.06 -7.31 2.34
C ALA A 76 -5.09 -6.17 2.23
N LEU A 77 -5.58 -5.86 1.03
CA LEU A 77 -6.61 -4.83 0.81
C LEU A 77 -7.95 -5.20 1.44
N GLU A 78 -8.35 -6.48 1.34
CA GLU A 78 -9.58 -7.01 1.97
C GLU A 78 -9.49 -7.00 3.50
N SER A 79 -8.28 -7.07 4.06
CA SER A 79 -8.07 -6.96 5.51
C SER A 79 -8.22 -5.54 6.07
N LEU A 80 -8.26 -4.52 5.20
CA LEU A 80 -8.45 -3.14 5.64
C LEU A 80 -9.90 -2.90 6.09
N PRO A 81 -10.14 -1.97 7.03
CA PRO A 81 -11.48 -1.56 7.37
C PRO A 81 -12.28 -1.13 6.13
N GLN A 82 -13.57 -1.47 6.10
CA GLN A 82 -14.48 -0.97 5.09
C GLN A 82 -14.57 0.56 5.19
N LEU A 83 -14.77 1.22 4.04
CA LEU A 83 -14.99 2.65 3.95
C LEU A 83 -16.42 3.02 4.36
#